data_AF-A0A932KE49-F1
#
_entry.id   AF-A0A932KE49-F1
#
_cell.length_a   1.000
_cell.length_b   1.000
_cell.length_c   1.000
_cell.angle_alpha   90.00
_cell.angle_beta   90.00
_cell.angle_gamma   90.00
#
_symmetry.space_group_name_H-M   'P 1'
#
loop_
_entity.id
_entity.type
_entity.pdbx_description
1 polymer ?
#
loop_
_entity_poly.entity_id
_entity_poly.type
_entity_poly.pdbx_seq_one_letter_code
_entity_poly.pdbx_strand_id
1 'polypeptide(L)'
;NNAQASLTSDSNVTASGTINVGASGIVTATGGTWTFVDNGAQVVGMAGNELNNVTFNLVPILVGDDQVIMKNAFTASGTVTITRGDVNMGGKTLIISGGLIIANAGTATLTATGEVTFGSGMDLGANGGLMLSGATIILEGIDQKVTNNRTTLRGEETVTTNGAVIRALTIGSNSGATILRHFHVGKTFQVNTGSVFALEGGLKLFATGGTIINYATITEGTGAIVSTGSALAVADSAFAPIIEVKTGEIAYFTLRDQDENINGTTRDTISITVTTAAGDSETLTLQETNTTSGIFRDTILTEKATIVTGDGTLQTTVDTTINITYTDAQDGFSISDSALLSPVATSGGGGGGGGGGGGGGGGGGGGGKGPVGPRQPGTANQRQGWLSVLTAAAKKELQEAKGVPSENTEDRRQDRLEDQAVSGPILPNRNGNLQTVVGGVAVVYLDVPVREWYAPFVSAVIESGVASGYKDAAGNFLGEFRPGSNVTYAEILKMAMEAAGNDVTNVPGMPKNTSARRGWADQYVKAAEDQNISVIGTQLNVYSPATRGAVLQTVLEALRIPIGDMVPEYLDVRGSHPYAHAIAVATRLDLVHGDTDGQGNLKGTFRPNDPINRAETAKIMSRVLQLLSP
;
A
#
# COMPACT_ATOMS: atom_id res chain seq x y z
N ASN A 1 26.49 31.68 -11.95
CA ASN A 1 26.73 30.35 -12.56
C ASN A 1 27.96 30.41 -13.45
N ASN A 2 29.15 30.52 -12.86
CA ASN A 2 30.41 30.38 -13.59
C ASN A 2 31.01 29.03 -13.16
N ALA A 3 31.23 28.12 -14.12
CA ALA A 3 31.74 26.77 -13.89
C ALA A 3 33.22 26.74 -13.43
N GLN A 4 33.84 27.90 -13.19
CA GLN A 4 35.22 28.04 -12.74
C GLN A 4 35.36 28.45 -11.26
N ALA A 5 34.27 28.65 -10.53
CA ALA A 5 34.34 28.99 -9.11
C ALA A 5 34.52 27.72 -8.25
N SER A 6 35.73 27.49 -7.75
CA SER A 6 36.06 26.35 -6.89
C SER A 6 36.68 26.79 -5.56
N LEU A 7 36.33 26.10 -4.48
CA LEU A 7 36.96 26.20 -3.17
C LEU A 7 37.38 24.81 -2.71
N THR A 8 38.65 24.65 -2.32
CA THR A 8 39.18 23.38 -1.79
C THR A 8 39.76 23.62 -0.41
N SER A 9 39.38 22.79 0.57
CA SER A 9 39.94 22.82 1.91
C SER A 9 39.98 21.41 2.50
N ASP A 10 41.09 21.07 3.14
CA ASP A 10 41.26 19.90 4.01
C ASP A 10 41.34 20.29 5.50
N SER A 11 41.23 21.59 5.80
CA SER A 11 41.38 22.20 7.11
C SER A 11 40.04 22.75 7.62
N ASN A 12 40.00 23.15 8.89
CA ASN A 12 38.81 23.78 9.49
C ASN A 12 38.46 25.08 8.76
N VAL A 13 37.17 25.25 8.44
CA VAL A 13 36.63 26.45 7.80
C VAL A 13 35.58 27.05 8.70
N THR A 14 35.61 28.36 8.90
CA THR A 14 34.57 29.08 9.65
C THR A 14 33.87 30.05 8.72
N ALA A 15 32.54 30.01 8.70
CA ALA A 15 31.72 30.86 7.85
C ALA A 15 30.62 31.57 8.67
N SER A 16 30.58 32.90 8.55
CA SER A 16 29.51 33.77 9.04
C SER A 16 28.82 34.47 7.86
N GLY A 17 27.59 34.92 8.06
CA GLY A 17 26.75 35.50 7.03
C GLY A 17 26.29 34.49 6.00
N THR A 18 25.65 34.98 4.93
CA THR A 18 25.14 34.12 3.85
C THR A 18 26.28 33.48 3.06
N ILE A 19 26.25 32.16 2.97
CA ILE A 19 27.08 31.39 2.03
C ILE A 19 26.17 30.72 1.00
N ASN A 20 26.43 30.95 -0.29
CA ASN A 20 25.60 30.38 -1.34
C ASN A 20 26.46 29.97 -2.54
N VAL A 21 26.69 28.67 -2.65
CA VAL A 21 27.32 28.01 -3.79
C VAL A 21 26.21 27.58 -4.75
N GLY A 22 26.25 28.13 -5.97
CA GLY A 22 25.32 27.77 -7.03
C GLY A 22 25.65 26.40 -7.64
N ALA A 23 24.73 25.84 -8.43
CA ALA A 23 24.81 24.47 -8.96
C ALA A 23 26.05 24.15 -9.83
N SER A 24 26.76 25.16 -10.32
CA SER A 24 28.02 24.98 -11.09
C SER A 24 29.28 25.30 -10.28
N GLY A 25 29.15 25.72 -9.02
CA GLY A 25 30.28 25.97 -8.13
C GLY A 25 30.69 24.68 -7.42
N ILE A 26 31.98 24.52 -7.18
CA ILE A 26 32.55 23.30 -6.60
C ILE A 26 33.19 23.63 -5.25
N VAL A 27 32.79 22.93 -4.21
CA VAL A 27 33.45 22.89 -2.90
C VAL A 27 33.99 21.49 -2.69
N THR A 28 35.30 21.39 -2.53
CA THR A 28 36.00 20.14 -2.24
C THR A 28 36.50 20.20 -0.79
N ALA A 29 35.68 19.70 0.13
CA ALA A 29 35.97 19.67 1.56
C ALA A 29 36.41 18.26 2.00
N THR A 30 37.68 17.93 1.82
CA THR A 30 38.21 16.56 2.03
C THR A 30 38.62 16.27 3.47
N GLY A 31 38.55 17.26 4.37
CA GLY A 31 39.06 17.20 5.74
C GLY A 31 38.53 18.35 6.60
N GLY A 32 38.83 18.29 7.91
CA GLY A 32 38.46 19.34 8.87
C GLY A 32 36.96 19.45 9.16
N THR A 33 36.61 20.48 9.94
CA THR A 33 35.22 20.82 10.29
C THR A 33 34.85 22.19 9.73
N TRP A 34 33.70 22.24 9.07
CA TRP A 34 33.05 23.46 8.62
C TRP A 34 32.14 23.99 9.70
N THR A 35 32.49 25.12 10.30
CA THR A 35 31.73 25.76 11.37
C THR A 35 30.95 26.94 10.82
N PHE A 36 29.63 26.82 10.84
CA PHE A 36 28.69 27.89 10.60
C PHE A 36 28.42 28.61 11.92
N VAL A 37 28.88 29.86 12.01
CA VAL A 37 28.79 30.68 13.21
C VAL A 37 28.32 32.07 12.82
N ASP A 38 27.27 32.53 13.47
CA ASP A 38 26.75 33.87 13.31
C ASP A 38 26.12 34.34 14.62
N ASN A 39 25.84 35.63 14.72
CA ASN A 39 25.09 36.26 15.80
C ASN A 39 23.66 36.68 15.37
N GLY A 40 23.23 36.19 14.21
CA GLY A 40 21.88 36.32 13.67
C GLY A 40 21.54 35.17 12.71
N ALA A 41 20.45 35.32 11.96
CA ALA A 41 20.03 34.32 10.97
C ALA A 41 21.06 34.17 9.84
N GLN A 42 21.37 32.92 9.50
CA GLN A 42 22.34 32.56 8.46
C GLN A 42 21.64 31.83 7.32
N VAL A 43 21.97 32.16 6.07
CA VAL A 43 21.49 31.40 4.90
C VAL A 43 22.63 30.56 4.33
N VAL A 44 22.39 29.25 4.21
CA VAL A 44 23.38 28.29 3.71
C VAL A 44 22.85 27.60 2.45
N GLY A 45 23.59 27.70 1.35
CA GLY A 45 23.31 27.02 0.09
C GLY A 45 24.55 26.31 -0.44
N MET A 46 24.51 24.99 -0.48
CA MET A 46 25.61 24.13 -0.95
C MET A 46 25.13 23.25 -2.12
N ALA A 47 24.61 23.85 -3.20
CA ALA A 47 23.90 23.10 -4.24
C ALA A 47 24.74 21.92 -4.78
N GLY A 48 24.40 20.69 -4.39
CA GLY A 48 25.08 19.45 -4.80
C GLY A 48 26.50 19.25 -4.24
N ASN A 49 26.95 20.10 -3.32
CA ASN A 49 28.28 20.01 -2.73
C ASN A 49 28.21 19.32 -1.36
N GLU A 50 29.23 18.53 -1.05
CA GLU A 50 29.34 17.77 0.20
C GLU A 50 30.43 18.38 1.09
N LEU A 51 30.10 18.54 2.38
CA LEU A 51 31.06 18.94 3.41
C LEU A 51 31.49 17.73 4.24
N ASN A 52 32.68 17.74 4.84
CA ASN A 52 33.10 16.63 5.71
C ASN A 52 32.37 16.68 7.06
N ASN A 53 32.98 17.28 8.08
CA ASN A 53 32.29 17.53 9.35
C ASN A 53 31.66 18.92 9.32
N VAL A 54 30.50 19.08 9.95
CA VAL A 54 29.78 20.34 9.98
C VAL A 54 29.37 20.66 11.41
N THR A 55 29.60 21.88 11.86
CA THR A 55 29.10 22.40 13.13
C THR A 55 28.25 23.63 12.89
N PHE A 56 27.01 23.62 13.37
CA PHE A 56 26.15 24.79 13.47
C PHE A 56 26.20 25.32 14.91
N ASN A 57 26.67 26.54 15.07
CA ASN A 57 26.82 27.20 16.36
C ASN A 57 26.40 28.66 16.25
N LEU A 58 25.10 28.90 16.09
CA LEU A 58 24.57 30.26 16.13
C LEU A 58 24.61 30.79 17.57
N VAL A 59 25.06 32.03 17.72
CA VAL A 59 25.25 32.71 18.99
C VAL A 59 24.19 33.82 19.11
N PRO A 60 22.97 33.49 19.58
CA PRO A 60 21.86 34.44 19.60
C PRO A 60 22.15 35.72 20.37
N ILE A 61 21.85 36.85 19.72
CA ILE A 61 21.73 38.16 20.39
C ILE A 61 20.38 38.25 21.13
N LEU A 62 19.33 37.57 20.64
CA LEU A 62 18.01 37.45 21.25
C LEU A 62 17.50 35.99 21.16
N VAL A 63 16.77 35.53 22.17
CA VAL A 63 16.23 34.16 22.21
C VAL A 63 15.12 34.01 21.15
N GLY A 64 15.35 33.17 20.13
CA GLY A 64 14.33 32.76 19.16
C GLY A 64 14.45 33.33 17.74
N ASP A 65 15.40 34.23 17.47
CA ASP A 65 15.56 34.88 16.15
C ASP A 65 16.65 34.26 15.24
N ASP A 66 17.43 33.31 15.74
CA ASP A 66 18.63 32.79 15.06
C ASP A 66 18.37 31.42 14.42
N GLN A 67 18.07 31.44 13.12
CA GLN A 67 17.93 30.24 12.29
C GLN A 67 19.06 30.10 11.27
N VAL A 68 19.51 28.86 11.03
CA VAL A 68 20.21 28.52 9.78
C VAL A 68 19.17 28.08 8.77
N ILE A 69 18.96 28.88 7.73
CA ILE A 69 18.00 28.58 6.67
C ILE A 69 18.72 27.91 5.51
N MET A 70 18.36 26.66 5.25
CA MET A 70 18.92 25.92 4.12
C MET A 70 18.22 26.27 2.82
N LYS A 71 18.99 26.75 1.85
CA LYS A 71 18.46 27.14 0.53
C LYS A 71 18.19 25.93 -0.37
N ASN A 72 19.01 24.89 -0.24
CA ASN A 72 19.01 23.70 -1.08
C ASN A 72 19.12 22.44 -0.21
N ALA A 73 19.11 21.27 -0.84
CA ALA A 73 19.57 20.04 -0.17
C ALA A 73 20.98 20.25 0.40
N PHE A 74 21.26 19.61 1.53
CA PHE A 74 22.52 19.71 2.25
C PHE A 74 23.11 18.33 2.47
N THR A 75 24.39 18.14 2.13
CA THR A 75 25.07 16.85 2.22
C THR A 75 26.34 16.99 3.07
N ALA A 76 26.52 16.08 4.02
CA ALA A 76 27.74 15.95 4.81
C ALA A 76 28.25 14.49 4.79
N SER A 77 29.55 14.28 4.63
CA SER A 77 30.17 12.94 4.69
C SER A 77 30.50 12.51 6.12
N GLY A 78 30.79 13.47 7.00
CA GLY A 78 31.12 13.26 8.41
C GLY A 78 29.96 13.58 9.34
N THR A 79 30.28 13.98 10.57
CA THR A 79 29.27 14.29 11.59
C THR A 79 28.73 15.71 11.43
N VAL A 80 27.40 15.87 11.49
CA VAL A 80 26.75 17.17 11.67
C VAL A 80 26.46 17.39 13.14
N THR A 81 26.98 18.47 13.71
CA THR A 81 26.78 18.85 15.11
C THR A 81 26.03 20.17 15.19
N ILE A 82 24.88 20.20 15.86
CA ILE A 82 24.15 21.43 16.20
C ILE A 82 24.41 21.71 17.67
N THR A 83 25.30 22.66 17.96
CA THR A 83 25.57 23.05 19.35
C THR A 83 24.58 24.08 19.84
N ARG A 84 24.15 25.00 18.97
CA ARG A 84 23.17 26.08 19.21
C ARG A 84 22.64 26.61 17.86
N GLY A 85 21.42 27.15 17.88
CA GLY A 85 20.69 27.62 16.71
C GLY A 85 19.65 26.61 16.22
N ASP A 86 18.62 27.10 15.53
CA ASP A 86 17.65 26.27 14.83
C ASP A 86 18.08 26.08 13.37
N VAL A 87 18.51 24.88 13.02
CA VAL A 87 18.81 24.51 11.63
C VAL A 87 17.49 24.16 10.95
N ASN A 88 17.00 25.10 10.13
CA ASN A 88 15.75 24.97 9.41
C ASN A 88 16.03 24.48 7.97
N MET A 89 15.77 23.19 7.76
CA MET A 89 15.81 22.56 6.43
C MET A 89 14.59 22.91 5.58
N GLY A 90 13.46 23.26 6.20
CA GLY A 90 12.16 23.24 5.56
C GLY A 90 11.93 21.90 4.83
N GLY A 91 11.40 21.96 3.60
CA GLY A 91 11.20 20.78 2.74
C GLY A 91 12.44 20.28 2.00
N LYS A 92 13.66 20.68 2.39
CA LYS A 92 14.90 20.25 1.71
C LYS A 92 15.43 18.96 2.32
N THR A 93 16.15 18.18 1.50
CA THR A 93 16.82 16.96 1.94
C THR A 93 18.08 17.26 2.74
N LEU A 94 18.25 16.58 3.87
CA LEU A 94 19.49 16.52 4.64
C LEU A 94 20.07 15.11 4.54
N ILE A 95 21.28 14.98 3.98
CA ILE A 95 21.99 13.69 3.86
C ILE A 95 23.27 13.77 4.68
N ILE A 96 23.43 12.87 5.62
CA ILE A 96 24.61 12.79 6.49
C ILE A 96 25.16 11.37 6.41
N SER A 97 26.29 11.15 5.74
CA SER A 97 26.90 9.82 5.71
C SER A 97 27.46 9.42 7.09
N GLY A 98 27.78 10.39 7.95
CA GLY A 98 28.13 10.20 9.36
C GLY A 98 26.93 10.29 10.31
N GLY A 99 27.16 10.81 11.51
CA GLY A 99 26.14 10.94 12.55
C GLY A 99 25.55 12.35 12.67
N LEU A 100 24.37 12.45 13.29
CA LEU A 100 23.80 13.72 13.73
C LEU A 100 23.93 13.87 15.25
N ILE A 101 24.50 14.98 15.70
CA ILE A 101 24.56 15.33 17.12
C ILE A 101 23.81 16.65 17.32
N ILE A 102 22.83 16.65 18.20
CA ILE A 102 22.14 17.86 18.67
C ILE A 102 22.47 18.02 20.14
N ALA A 103 23.12 19.12 20.51
CA ALA A 103 23.60 19.32 21.87
C ALA A 103 22.46 19.41 22.89
N ASN A 104 22.81 19.22 24.16
CA ASN A 104 21.89 19.36 25.30
C ASN A 104 21.61 20.83 25.62
N ALA A 105 20.98 21.55 24.69
CA ALA A 105 20.62 22.95 24.84
C ALA A 105 19.26 23.22 24.16
N GLY A 106 18.36 23.93 24.85
CA GLY A 106 17.04 24.35 24.32
C GLY A 106 17.10 25.15 23.02
N THR A 107 18.26 25.73 22.72
CA THR A 107 18.51 26.50 21.51
C THR A 107 19.13 25.68 20.38
N ALA A 108 19.52 24.42 20.61
CA ALA A 108 20.05 23.54 19.57
C ALA A 108 18.90 22.74 18.97
N THR A 109 18.44 23.13 17.79
CA THR A 109 17.28 22.50 17.17
C THR A 109 17.57 22.14 15.71
N LEU A 110 17.07 20.99 15.25
CA LEU A 110 16.90 20.68 13.84
C LEU A 110 15.43 20.70 13.49
N THR A 111 15.03 21.52 12.53
CA THR A 111 13.68 21.58 11.99
C THR A 111 13.67 21.12 10.54
N ALA A 112 12.94 20.06 10.23
CA ALA A 112 12.82 19.55 8.87
C ALA A 112 11.41 19.06 8.55
N THR A 113 11.00 19.26 7.31
CA THR A 113 9.78 18.69 6.72
C THR A 113 10.09 17.82 5.50
N GLY A 114 11.33 17.89 4.97
CA GLY A 114 11.86 17.02 3.93
C GLY A 114 12.54 15.76 4.47
N GLU A 115 13.19 15.01 3.59
CA GLU A 115 13.93 13.79 3.96
C GLU A 115 15.19 14.10 4.80
N VAL A 116 15.40 13.31 5.85
CA VAL A 116 16.60 13.36 6.69
C VAL A 116 17.21 11.97 6.75
N THR A 117 18.40 11.83 6.18
CA THR A 117 19.13 10.56 6.09
C THR A 117 20.41 10.66 6.90
N PHE A 118 20.68 9.68 7.75
CA PHE A 118 21.94 9.58 8.48
C PHE A 118 22.54 8.17 8.44
N GLY A 119 23.88 8.14 8.40
CA GLY A 119 24.69 6.94 8.14
C GLY A 119 25.39 6.35 9.38
N SER A 120 25.40 7.05 10.53
CA SER A 120 26.08 6.59 11.77
C SER A 120 25.31 6.93 13.06
N GLY A 121 23.99 7.06 13.00
CA GLY A 121 23.12 7.28 14.15
C GLY A 121 22.89 8.75 14.53
N MET A 122 22.15 8.94 15.62
CA MET A 122 21.73 10.25 16.14
C MET A 122 21.91 10.32 17.66
N ASP A 123 22.54 11.39 18.14
CA ASP A 123 22.62 11.73 19.56
C ASP A 123 21.91 13.06 19.82
N LEU A 124 20.81 13.02 20.57
CA LEU A 124 20.01 14.17 20.96
C LEU A 124 20.23 14.48 22.45
N GLY A 125 20.77 15.64 22.78
CA GLY A 125 20.84 16.09 24.15
C GLY A 125 19.44 16.32 24.74
N ALA A 126 19.26 16.11 26.05
CA ALA A 126 17.95 16.19 26.72
C ALA A 126 17.13 17.45 26.42
N ASN A 127 17.80 18.60 26.34
CA ASN A 127 17.16 19.89 26.06
C ASN A 127 17.24 20.26 24.57
N GLY A 128 17.94 19.49 23.73
CA GLY A 128 17.99 19.70 22.28
C GLY A 128 16.64 19.45 21.62
N GLY A 129 16.36 20.18 20.54
CA GLY A 129 15.14 20.05 19.76
C GLY A 129 15.35 19.25 18.48
N LEU A 130 14.40 18.37 18.16
CA LEU A 130 14.28 17.76 16.83
C LEU A 130 12.81 17.88 16.41
N MET A 131 12.53 18.76 15.45
CA MET A 131 11.21 19.07 14.94
C MET A 131 11.05 18.52 13.53
N LEU A 132 10.35 17.41 13.40
CA LEU A 132 10.22 16.66 12.15
C LEU A 132 8.74 16.60 11.72
N SER A 133 8.24 17.72 11.22
CA SER A 133 6.84 17.81 10.75
C SER A 133 6.75 17.37 9.30
N GLY A 134 6.26 16.16 9.04
CA GLY A 134 6.17 15.65 7.67
C GLY A 134 7.47 15.04 7.11
N ALA A 135 8.58 15.11 7.85
CA ALA A 135 9.85 14.55 7.42
C ALA A 135 9.85 13.01 7.39
N THR A 136 10.61 12.45 6.45
CA THR A 136 10.95 11.02 6.41
C THR A 136 12.35 10.86 6.98
N ILE A 137 12.52 9.99 7.98
CA ILE A 137 13.84 9.61 8.48
C ILE A 137 14.28 8.31 7.80
N ILE A 138 15.50 8.33 7.27
CA ILE A 138 16.16 7.12 6.76
C ILE A 138 17.40 6.83 7.60
N LEU A 139 17.40 5.65 8.23
CA LEU A 139 18.54 5.13 8.99
C LEU A 139 19.36 4.21 8.09
N GLU A 140 20.48 4.72 7.58
CA GLU A 140 21.40 4.00 6.69
C GLU A 140 22.72 3.72 7.40
N GLY A 141 23.56 2.83 6.84
CA GLY A 141 24.92 2.60 7.35
C GLY A 141 25.01 1.61 8.51
N ILE A 142 25.99 1.78 9.40
CA ILE A 142 26.34 0.78 10.45
C ILE A 142 25.97 1.29 11.86
N ASP A 143 25.61 0.38 12.77
CA ASP A 143 25.36 0.64 14.20
C ASP A 143 24.48 1.88 14.48
N GLN A 144 23.33 1.96 13.81
CA GLN A 144 22.41 3.09 13.98
C GLN A 144 21.81 3.05 15.39
N LYS A 145 22.26 4.00 16.23
CA LYS A 145 21.69 4.25 17.55
C LYS A 145 21.05 5.63 17.55
N VAL A 146 19.77 5.68 17.89
CA VAL A 146 19.06 6.94 18.14
C VAL A 146 18.92 7.11 19.65
N THR A 147 19.72 8.03 20.21
CA THR A 147 19.82 8.26 21.66
C THR A 147 19.24 9.63 22.03
N ASN A 148 18.58 9.71 23.20
CA ASN A 148 18.35 10.98 23.89
C ASN A 148 18.95 10.91 25.30
N ASN A 149 19.82 11.85 25.70
CA ASN A 149 20.46 11.84 27.02
C ASN A 149 19.65 12.61 28.07
N ARG A 150 18.45 12.12 28.41
CA ARG A 150 17.68 12.54 29.60
C ARG A 150 17.83 11.48 30.70
N THR A 151 18.52 11.84 31.78
CA THR A 151 19.03 10.94 32.83
C THR A 151 17.98 10.33 33.77
N THR A 152 16.68 10.59 33.59
CA THR A 152 15.65 9.98 34.44
C THR A 152 14.29 10.06 33.78
N LEU A 153 13.63 8.92 33.59
CA LEU A 153 12.19 8.83 33.31
C LEU A 153 11.61 7.86 34.35
N ARG A 154 10.52 8.26 35.00
CA ARG A 154 9.78 7.42 35.96
C ARG A 154 8.40 7.15 35.37
N GLY A 155 8.03 5.87 35.18
CA GLY A 155 6.66 5.47 34.79
C GLY A 155 6.27 5.80 33.35
N GLU A 156 5.03 5.46 32.96
CA GLU A 156 4.33 5.63 31.66
C GLU A 156 4.26 7.08 31.13
N GLU A 157 5.35 7.83 31.24
CA GLU A 157 5.47 9.20 30.76
C GLU A 157 5.94 9.16 29.30
N THR A 158 5.03 9.51 28.39
CA THR A 158 5.28 9.68 26.96
C THR A 158 6.43 10.67 26.75
N VAL A 159 7.62 10.19 26.43
CA VAL A 159 8.71 11.06 25.96
C VAL A 159 8.36 11.49 24.56
N THR A 160 7.59 12.55 24.52
CA THR A 160 7.43 13.39 23.37
C THR A 160 8.81 13.95 23.00
N THR A 161 9.22 13.74 21.76
CA THR A 161 10.05 14.67 20.97
C THR A 161 9.34 16.04 20.83
N ASN A 162 8.79 16.59 21.93
CA ASN A 162 7.75 17.63 21.95
C ASN A 162 6.51 17.32 21.06
N GLY A 163 6.09 16.07 20.96
CA GLY A 163 4.88 15.68 20.24
C GLY A 163 5.10 15.47 18.75
N ALA A 164 6.36 15.44 18.30
CA ALA A 164 6.69 15.17 16.90
C ALA A 164 6.47 13.69 16.58
N VAL A 165 5.31 13.42 15.96
CA VAL A 165 5.09 12.20 15.18
C VAL A 165 5.92 12.33 13.90
N ILE A 166 6.83 11.40 13.66
CA ILE A 166 7.58 11.38 12.41
C ILE A 166 6.66 10.79 11.34
N ARG A 167 6.64 11.39 10.15
CA ARG A 167 5.74 10.95 9.08
C ARG A 167 6.06 9.52 8.68
N ALA A 168 7.32 9.24 8.34
CA ALA A 168 7.77 7.91 7.97
C ALA A 168 9.16 7.61 8.52
N LEU A 169 9.36 6.35 8.89
CA LEU A 169 10.64 5.79 9.32
C LEU A 169 11.02 4.65 8.37
N THR A 170 12.21 4.71 7.79
CA THR A 170 12.78 3.63 6.98
C THR A 170 14.10 3.15 7.58
N ILE A 171 14.22 1.83 7.75
CA ILE A 171 15.42 1.16 8.24
C ILE A 171 16.14 0.52 7.05
N GLY A 172 17.28 1.09 6.63
CA GLY A 172 18.17 0.54 5.60
C GLY A 172 19.49 -0.02 6.14
N SER A 173 19.71 0.03 7.46
CA SER A 173 20.94 -0.44 8.10
C SER A 173 21.08 -1.96 8.07
N ASN A 174 22.04 -2.46 7.29
CA ASN A 174 22.42 -3.88 7.22
C ASN A 174 23.04 -4.43 8.52
N SER A 175 23.54 -3.56 9.40
CA SER A 175 24.18 -3.96 10.67
C SER A 175 23.24 -3.84 11.88
N GLY A 176 21.99 -3.43 11.65
CA GLY A 176 21.02 -3.20 12.70
C GLY A 176 20.76 -1.72 12.97
N ALA A 177 19.51 -1.42 13.30
CA ALA A 177 19.11 -0.18 13.92
C ALA A 177 18.43 -0.51 15.25
N THR A 178 18.88 0.14 16.32
CA THR A 178 18.28 0.01 17.65
C THR A 178 17.72 1.35 18.07
N ILE A 179 16.42 1.37 18.39
CA ILE A 179 15.83 2.52 19.06
C ILE A 179 15.99 2.31 20.56
N LEU A 180 16.52 3.31 21.27
CA LEU A 180 16.73 3.24 22.72
C LEU A 180 15.65 4.00 23.51
N ARG A 181 14.54 4.39 22.87
CA ARG A 181 13.35 5.07 23.45
C ARG A 181 12.05 4.79 22.67
N HIS A 182 10.91 5.21 23.23
CA HIS A 182 9.62 5.23 22.54
C HIS A 182 9.67 6.09 21.27
N PHE A 183 8.99 5.66 20.22
CA PHE A 183 8.96 6.36 18.94
C PHE A 183 7.56 6.38 18.34
N HIS A 184 7.17 7.44 17.63
CA HIS A 184 5.87 7.53 16.96
C HIS A 184 6.07 7.75 15.47
N VAL A 185 5.45 6.91 14.66
CA VAL A 185 5.46 6.94 13.20
C VAL A 185 4.02 7.08 12.70
N GLY A 186 3.73 8.17 11.98
CA GLY A 186 2.36 8.56 11.64
C GLY A 186 1.83 8.05 10.30
N LYS A 187 2.69 7.63 9.37
CA LYS A 187 2.29 7.15 8.04
C LYS A 187 2.91 5.80 7.69
N THR A 188 4.23 5.67 7.69
CA THR A 188 4.87 4.42 7.25
C THR A 188 6.06 4.07 8.11
N PHE A 189 6.06 2.87 8.68
CA PHE A 189 7.24 2.24 9.25
C PHE A 189 7.71 1.14 8.30
N GLN A 190 8.94 1.25 7.79
CA GLN A 190 9.49 0.33 6.81
C GLN A 190 10.84 -0.23 7.26
N VAL A 191 11.04 -1.54 7.10
CA VAL A 191 12.32 -2.22 7.27
C VAL A 191 12.73 -2.81 5.92
N ASN A 192 13.83 -2.30 5.34
CA ASN A 192 14.31 -2.72 4.03
C ASN A 192 14.97 -4.10 4.08
N THR A 193 15.02 -4.78 2.93
CA THR A 193 15.70 -6.07 2.78
C THR A 193 17.15 -6.01 3.24
N GLY A 194 17.57 -6.98 4.04
CA GLY A 194 18.92 -7.06 4.60
C GLY A 194 19.12 -6.23 5.86
N SER A 195 18.15 -5.37 6.23
CA SER A 195 18.18 -4.63 7.49
C SER A 195 17.81 -5.49 8.69
N VAL A 196 18.26 -5.04 9.85
CA VAL A 196 17.76 -5.55 11.14
C VAL A 196 17.22 -4.38 11.94
N PHE A 197 16.03 -4.51 12.50
CA PHE A 197 15.45 -3.53 13.41
C PHE A 197 15.24 -4.17 14.77
N ALA A 198 15.77 -3.56 15.84
CA ALA A 198 15.67 -4.11 17.19
C ALA A 198 14.98 -3.13 18.15
N LEU A 199 14.01 -3.65 18.91
CA LEU A 199 13.46 -3.04 20.11
C LEU A 199 13.93 -3.86 21.32
N GLU A 200 14.32 -3.18 22.39
CA GLU A 200 14.76 -3.83 23.62
C GLU A 200 14.26 -3.03 24.83
N GLY A 201 14.19 -3.65 26.01
CA GLY A 201 13.98 -2.94 27.26
C GLY A 201 12.58 -2.34 27.46
N GLY A 202 11.53 -2.97 26.90
CA GLY A 202 10.14 -2.49 27.06
C GLY A 202 9.78 -1.32 26.15
N LEU A 203 10.60 -1.04 25.13
CA LEU A 203 10.40 0.10 24.25
C LEU A 203 9.33 -0.18 23.19
N LYS A 204 8.44 0.79 23.02
CA LYS A 204 7.36 0.78 22.02
C LYS A 204 7.63 1.70 20.82
N LEU A 205 7.39 1.18 19.61
CA LEU A 205 7.23 1.99 18.40
C LEU A 205 5.73 2.08 18.07
N PHE A 206 5.15 3.26 18.16
CA PHE A 206 3.74 3.50 17.84
C PHE A 206 3.59 3.80 16.35
N ALA A 207 3.01 2.88 15.59
CA ALA A 207 2.65 2.99 14.18
C ALA A 207 1.12 3.09 13.97
N THR A 208 0.38 3.53 15.01
CA THR A 208 -1.08 3.69 14.98
C THR A 208 -1.55 4.56 13.81
N GLY A 209 -2.39 4.00 12.94
CA GLY A 209 -2.89 4.64 11.73
C GLY A 209 -1.92 4.68 10.54
N GLY A 210 -0.70 4.15 10.71
CA GLY A 210 0.31 3.99 9.67
C GLY A 210 0.34 2.58 9.06
N THR A 211 1.06 2.44 7.95
CA THR A 211 1.37 1.16 7.31
C THR A 211 2.71 0.64 7.81
N ILE A 212 2.77 -0.63 8.19
CA ILE A 212 4.02 -1.33 8.52
C ILE A 212 4.41 -2.15 7.29
N ILE A 213 5.67 -2.05 6.88
CA ILE A 213 6.24 -2.77 5.75
C ILE A 213 7.54 -3.41 6.21
N ASN A 214 7.56 -4.74 6.35
CA ASN A 214 8.77 -5.45 6.72
C ASN A 214 9.25 -6.35 5.58
N TYR A 215 10.44 -6.06 5.05
CA TYR A 215 11.15 -6.88 4.06
C TYR A 215 12.37 -7.61 4.65
N ALA A 216 12.59 -7.52 5.97
CA ALA A 216 13.74 -8.13 6.64
C ALA A 216 13.42 -8.52 8.09
N THR A 217 14.35 -8.36 9.02
CA THR A 217 14.19 -8.88 10.38
C THR A 217 13.88 -7.77 11.37
N ILE A 218 12.75 -7.91 12.06
CA ILE A 218 12.41 -7.19 13.27
C ILE A 218 12.76 -8.09 14.46
N THR A 219 13.26 -7.52 15.54
CA THR A 219 13.52 -8.22 16.80
C THR A 219 12.95 -7.37 17.91
N GLU A 220 11.78 -7.74 18.42
CA GLU A 220 11.08 -6.91 19.40
C GLU A 220 11.58 -7.12 20.82
N GLY A 221 12.25 -8.26 21.10
CA GLY A 221 12.82 -8.54 22.42
C GLY A 221 11.77 -8.46 23.52
N THR A 222 11.85 -7.43 24.38
CA THR A 222 10.82 -7.09 25.37
C THR A 222 10.04 -5.81 25.04
N GLY A 223 10.34 -5.18 23.91
CA GLY A 223 9.59 -4.07 23.33
C GLY A 223 8.43 -4.55 22.45
N ALA A 224 7.79 -3.60 21.78
CA ALA A 224 6.65 -3.88 20.90
C ALA A 224 6.48 -2.81 19.81
N ILE A 225 6.06 -3.19 18.62
CA ILE A 225 5.44 -2.28 17.67
C ILE A 225 3.95 -2.24 18.00
N VAL A 226 3.40 -1.05 18.17
CA VAL A 226 1.97 -0.85 18.46
C VAL A 226 1.31 -0.30 17.21
N SER A 227 0.50 -1.13 16.56
CA SER A 227 -0.27 -0.73 15.37
C SER A 227 -1.77 -0.64 15.66
N THR A 228 -2.57 -0.33 14.63
CA THR A 228 -4.03 -0.40 14.70
C THR A 228 -4.56 -1.01 13.42
N GLY A 229 -5.67 -1.73 13.50
CA GLY A 229 -6.33 -2.33 12.33
C GLY A 229 -6.14 -3.84 12.23
N SER A 230 -5.76 -4.49 13.33
CA SER A 230 -5.78 -5.93 13.44
C SER A 230 -7.22 -6.44 13.35
N ALA A 231 -7.43 -7.57 12.67
CA ALA A 231 -8.75 -8.14 12.43
C ALA A 231 -8.70 -9.66 12.48
N LEU A 232 -9.57 -10.28 13.27
CA LEU A 232 -9.68 -11.73 13.41
C LEU A 232 -11.07 -12.17 12.95
N ALA A 233 -11.16 -13.24 12.16
CA ALA A 233 -12.44 -13.77 11.70
C ALA A 233 -12.46 -15.29 11.55
N VAL A 234 -13.58 -15.91 11.95
CA VAL A 234 -14.03 -17.19 11.38
C VAL A 234 -14.56 -16.91 9.98
N ALA A 235 -14.12 -17.72 9.02
CA ALA A 235 -14.28 -17.42 7.61
C ALA A 235 -14.69 -18.63 6.76
N ASP A 236 -15.12 -18.34 5.53
CA ASP A 236 -15.35 -19.35 4.50
C ASP A 236 -14.06 -19.71 3.74
N SER A 237 -14.19 -20.55 2.70
CA SER A 237 -13.05 -20.95 1.86
C SER A 237 -12.39 -19.80 1.07
N ALA A 238 -13.04 -18.64 0.97
CA ALA A 238 -12.48 -17.42 0.39
C ALA A 238 -11.87 -16.49 1.45
N PHE A 239 -11.85 -16.92 2.72
CA PHE A 239 -11.44 -16.14 3.90
C PHE A 239 -12.29 -14.86 4.12
N ALA A 240 -13.54 -14.88 3.66
CA ALA A 240 -14.52 -13.86 4.00
C ALA A 240 -15.19 -14.19 5.35
N PRO A 241 -15.41 -13.20 6.24
CA PRO A 241 -16.04 -13.46 7.54
C PRO A 241 -17.44 -14.10 7.41
N ILE A 242 -17.70 -15.11 8.22
CA ILE A 242 -18.98 -15.82 8.29
C ILE A 242 -19.48 -15.92 9.73
N ILE A 243 -20.76 -16.22 9.89
CA ILE A 243 -21.42 -16.35 11.20
C ILE A 243 -21.81 -17.79 11.54
N GLU A 244 -21.65 -18.74 10.60
CA GLU A 244 -22.06 -20.14 10.77
C GLU A 244 -21.13 -21.08 9.99
N VAL A 245 -20.75 -22.19 10.62
CA VAL A 245 -20.06 -23.33 10.03
C VAL A 245 -20.90 -24.59 10.28
N LYS A 246 -21.03 -25.47 9.30
CA LYS A 246 -21.72 -26.75 9.49
C LYS A 246 -20.73 -27.89 9.69
N THR A 247 -21.06 -28.82 10.59
CA THR A 247 -20.17 -29.97 10.81
C THR A 247 -19.99 -30.80 9.54
N GLY A 248 -18.76 -31.24 9.28
CA GLY A 248 -18.36 -31.87 8.03
C GLY A 248 -17.86 -30.89 6.97
N GLU A 249 -18.00 -29.58 7.18
CA GLU A 249 -17.29 -28.55 6.44
C GLU A 249 -15.94 -28.25 7.11
N ILE A 250 -15.07 -27.52 6.40
CA ILE A 250 -13.82 -27.00 6.94
C ILE A 250 -14.10 -25.60 7.48
N ALA A 251 -13.72 -25.31 8.72
CA ALA A 251 -13.74 -23.93 9.22
C ALA A 251 -12.42 -23.24 8.86
N TYR A 252 -12.50 -22.04 8.32
CA TYR A 252 -11.34 -21.23 7.95
C TYR A 252 -11.16 -20.11 8.95
N PHE A 253 -9.91 -19.70 9.17
CA PHE A 253 -9.57 -18.62 10.09
C PHE A 253 -8.62 -17.65 9.41
N THR A 254 -8.82 -16.35 9.62
CA THR A 254 -7.92 -15.31 9.14
C THR A 254 -7.67 -14.30 10.24
N LEU A 255 -6.41 -13.95 10.42
CA LEU A 255 -5.94 -12.87 11.30
C LEU A 255 -5.14 -11.89 10.44
N ARG A 256 -5.48 -10.62 10.48
CA ARG A 256 -4.62 -9.54 9.98
C ARG A 256 -3.97 -8.91 11.19
N ASP A 257 -2.64 -8.92 11.24
CA ASP A 257 -1.85 -8.15 12.19
C ASP A 257 -0.51 -7.76 11.55
N GLN A 258 -0.20 -6.47 11.50
CA GLN A 258 0.89 -5.96 10.65
C GLN A 258 2.23 -5.87 11.37
N ASP A 259 2.20 -5.69 12.68
CA ASP A 259 3.36 -5.75 13.57
C ASP A 259 3.88 -7.17 13.78
N GLU A 260 3.03 -8.20 13.68
CA GLU A 260 3.44 -9.60 13.76
C GLU A 260 4.16 -10.16 12.51
N ASN A 261 4.29 -9.35 11.44
CA ASN A 261 5.23 -9.66 10.37
C ASN A 261 6.64 -9.28 10.83
N ILE A 262 7.27 -10.18 11.58
CA ILE A 262 8.58 -10.00 12.22
C ILE A 262 9.72 -10.40 11.25
N ASN A 263 9.46 -11.30 10.30
CA ASN A 263 10.42 -11.73 9.29
C ASN A 263 9.90 -11.57 7.86
N GLY A 264 10.23 -10.45 7.24
CA GLY A 264 9.92 -10.13 5.85
C GLY A 264 10.51 -11.09 4.78
N THR A 265 11.33 -12.07 5.17
CA THR A 265 11.96 -13.05 4.27
C THR A 265 11.37 -14.46 4.37
N THR A 266 10.58 -14.75 5.41
CA THR A 266 9.97 -16.05 5.65
C THR A 266 8.58 -15.88 6.23
N ARG A 267 7.59 -16.66 5.78
CA ARG A 267 6.21 -16.57 6.30
C ARG A 267 6.19 -16.84 7.80
N ASP A 268 5.73 -15.86 8.57
CA ASP A 268 5.64 -15.98 10.02
C ASP A 268 4.44 -16.84 10.45
N THR A 269 4.43 -17.24 11.73
CA THR A 269 3.37 -18.07 12.30
C THR A 269 2.87 -17.55 13.62
N ILE A 270 1.55 -17.58 13.82
CA ILE A 270 0.85 -17.17 15.04
C ILE A 270 0.02 -18.35 15.56
N SER A 271 0.03 -18.58 16.86
CA SER A 271 -0.83 -19.58 17.48
C SER A 271 -2.11 -18.95 18.05
N ILE A 272 -3.28 -19.51 17.71
CA ILE A 272 -4.56 -19.15 18.32
C ILE A 272 -5.20 -20.39 18.96
N THR A 273 -6.06 -20.14 19.96
CA THR A 273 -6.90 -21.19 20.54
C THR A 273 -8.33 -21.05 20.01
N VAL A 274 -8.87 -22.14 19.50
CA VAL A 274 -10.26 -22.26 19.03
C VAL A 274 -11.02 -23.10 20.05
N THR A 275 -12.10 -22.56 20.61
CA THR A 275 -12.93 -23.28 21.59
C THR A 275 -14.37 -23.36 21.13
N THR A 276 -15.12 -24.35 21.60
CA THR A 276 -16.58 -24.33 21.53
C THR A 276 -17.20 -24.12 22.91
N ALA A 277 -18.36 -23.47 22.97
CA ALA A 277 -19.13 -23.35 24.21
C ALA A 277 -19.56 -24.72 24.81
N ALA A 278 -19.48 -25.79 24.01
CA ALA A 278 -19.77 -27.16 24.43
C ALA A 278 -18.56 -27.82 25.12
N GLY A 279 -17.39 -27.18 25.11
CA GLY A 279 -16.19 -27.59 25.83
C GLY A 279 -15.07 -28.16 24.96
N ASP A 280 -15.20 -28.10 23.63
CA ASP A 280 -14.11 -28.48 22.73
C ASP A 280 -13.04 -27.39 22.66
N SER A 281 -11.78 -27.76 22.42
CA SER A 281 -10.64 -26.84 22.42
C SER A 281 -9.49 -27.36 21.58
N GLU A 282 -9.11 -26.59 20.57
CA GLU A 282 -8.06 -26.89 19.61
C GLU A 282 -7.06 -25.73 19.47
N THR A 283 -5.81 -26.04 19.15
CA THR A 283 -4.77 -25.04 18.85
C THR A 283 -4.49 -25.02 17.36
N LEU A 284 -4.55 -23.83 16.75
CA LEU A 284 -4.20 -23.62 15.34
C LEU A 284 -2.94 -22.79 15.23
N THR A 285 -2.12 -23.09 14.21
CA THR A 285 -0.92 -22.34 13.88
C THR A 285 -1.15 -21.63 12.54
N LEU A 286 -1.71 -20.43 12.62
CA LEU A 286 -1.93 -19.56 11.47
C LEU A 286 -0.59 -19.23 10.82
N GLN A 287 -0.50 -19.38 9.50
CA GLN A 287 0.68 -19.02 8.72
C GLN A 287 0.38 -17.79 7.88
N GLU A 288 1.29 -16.82 7.89
CA GLU A 288 1.21 -15.61 7.07
C GLU A 288 1.00 -15.96 5.59
N THR A 289 0.23 -15.23 4.78
CA THR A 289 -0.15 -15.65 3.42
C THR A 289 0.95 -15.49 2.38
N ASN A 290 1.82 -14.50 2.57
CA ASN A 290 3.10 -14.36 1.90
C ASN A 290 4.11 -13.84 2.93
N THR A 291 5.37 -13.63 2.58
CA THR A 291 6.42 -13.27 3.56
C THR A 291 6.31 -11.84 4.09
N THR A 292 5.34 -11.02 3.64
CA THR A 292 5.23 -9.62 4.05
C THR A 292 3.78 -9.14 4.26
N SER A 293 2.80 -10.03 4.28
CA SER A 293 1.39 -9.60 4.20
C SER A 293 0.83 -9.14 5.54
N GLY A 294 1.38 -9.60 6.67
CA GLY A 294 0.73 -9.46 7.98
C GLY A 294 -0.69 -10.02 7.99
N ILE A 295 -0.97 -11.05 7.18
CA ILE A 295 -2.26 -11.76 7.11
C ILE A 295 -1.99 -13.25 7.28
N PHE A 296 -2.44 -13.82 8.37
CA PHE A 296 -2.21 -15.20 8.81
C PHE A 296 -3.47 -16.04 8.67
N ARG A 297 -3.34 -17.27 8.14
CA ARG A 297 -4.47 -18.14 7.82
C ARG A 297 -4.19 -19.60 8.17
N ASP A 298 -5.22 -20.30 8.60
CA ASP A 298 -5.24 -21.76 8.78
C ASP A 298 -6.69 -22.27 8.71
N THR A 299 -6.85 -23.58 8.78
CA THR A 299 -8.13 -24.27 8.71
C THR A 299 -8.20 -25.40 9.74
N ILE A 300 -9.40 -25.71 10.21
CA ILE A 300 -9.66 -26.91 11.01
C ILE A 300 -10.80 -27.72 10.43
N LEU A 301 -10.70 -29.05 10.51
CA LEU A 301 -11.80 -29.93 10.19
C LEU A 301 -12.90 -29.80 11.25
N THR A 302 -14.15 -29.92 10.85
CA THR A 302 -15.27 -29.98 11.79
C THR A 302 -16.02 -31.31 11.69
N GLU A 303 -16.49 -31.85 12.80
CA GLU A 303 -17.17 -33.16 12.80
C GLU A 303 -18.37 -33.20 13.75
N LYS A 304 -19.39 -33.95 13.35
CA LYS A 304 -20.48 -34.33 14.24
C LYS A 304 -20.09 -35.54 15.10
N ALA A 305 -19.29 -35.31 16.14
CA ALA A 305 -18.81 -36.36 17.02
C ALA A 305 -18.85 -35.92 18.50
N THR A 306 -18.58 -36.87 19.40
CA THR A 306 -18.28 -36.56 20.80
C THR A 306 -16.99 -35.77 20.88
N ILE A 307 -16.98 -34.73 21.71
CA ILE A 307 -15.85 -33.82 21.89
C ILE A 307 -14.60 -34.56 22.36
N VAL A 308 -13.48 -34.34 21.67
CA VAL A 308 -12.13 -34.78 22.02
C VAL A 308 -11.17 -33.60 21.84
N THR A 309 -10.83 -32.94 22.93
CA THR A 309 -9.94 -31.77 22.90
C THR A 309 -8.52 -32.12 22.47
N GLY A 310 -7.91 -31.27 21.64
CA GLY A 310 -6.51 -31.32 21.22
C GLY A 310 -6.23 -32.37 20.14
N ASP A 311 -7.24 -32.81 19.40
CA ASP A 311 -7.10 -33.82 18.35
C ASP A 311 -6.98 -33.25 16.92
N GLY A 312 -7.08 -31.93 16.79
CA GLY A 312 -7.02 -31.21 15.51
C GLY A 312 -8.35 -31.18 14.74
N THR A 313 -9.47 -31.59 15.33
CA THR A 313 -10.81 -31.57 14.73
C THR A 313 -11.81 -30.93 15.68
N LEU A 314 -12.52 -29.90 15.22
CA LEU A 314 -13.55 -29.23 16.03
C LEU A 314 -14.88 -30.00 15.99
N GLN A 315 -15.32 -30.51 17.12
CA GLN A 315 -16.40 -31.50 17.21
C GLN A 315 -17.59 -30.99 18.02
N THR A 316 -18.79 -31.36 17.59
CA THR A 316 -20.00 -31.17 18.40
C THR A 316 -21.15 -32.10 18.00
N THR A 317 -22.01 -32.44 18.96
CA THR A 317 -23.29 -33.13 18.67
C THR A 317 -24.50 -32.21 18.71
N VAL A 318 -24.33 -30.97 19.17
CA VAL A 318 -25.39 -29.95 19.33
C VAL A 318 -24.95 -28.62 18.72
N ASP A 319 -25.88 -27.70 18.47
CA ASP A 319 -25.51 -26.33 18.12
C ASP A 319 -24.64 -25.73 19.23
N THR A 320 -23.49 -25.18 18.86
CA THR A 320 -22.55 -24.56 19.80
C THR A 320 -21.84 -23.38 19.14
N THR A 321 -21.22 -22.51 19.93
CA THR A 321 -20.51 -21.34 19.40
C THR A 321 -19.02 -21.61 19.39
N ILE A 322 -18.39 -21.46 18.22
CA ILE A 322 -16.94 -21.35 18.06
C ILE A 322 -16.53 -19.99 18.63
N ASN A 323 -15.55 -19.97 19.53
CA ASN A 323 -14.91 -18.75 20.01
C ASN A 323 -13.42 -18.83 19.68
N ILE A 324 -12.91 -17.77 19.05
CA ILE A 324 -11.48 -17.59 18.79
C ILE A 324 -11.02 -16.32 19.47
N THR A 325 -9.81 -16.38 20.05
CA THR A 325 -9.15 -15.23 20.63
C THR A 325 -7.70 -15.24 20.20
N TYR A 326 -7.24 -14.06 19.79
CA TYR A 326 -5.83 -13.74 19.60
C TYR A 326 -5.42 -12.71 20.67
N THR A 327 -4.22 -12.89 21.21
CA THR A 327 -3.57 -11.94 22.10
C THR A 327 -2.14 -11.77 21.64
N ASP A 328 -1.78 -10.55 21.26
CA ASP A 328 -0.42 -10.15 20.95
C ASP A 328 0.45 -10.28 22.21
N ALA A 329 1.58 -10.99 22.10
CA ALA A 329 2.41 -11.30 23.26
C ALA A 329 3.32 -10.12 23.68
N GLN A 330 3.51 -9.13 22.80
CA GLN A 330 4.43 -8.02 22.97
C GLN A 330 3.71 -6.80 23.56
N ASP A 331 2.51 -6.48 23.09
CA ASP A 331 1.75 -5.31 23.55
C ASP A 331 0.47 -5.64 24.35
N GLY A 332 0.04 -6.90 24.35
CA GLY A 332 -1.14 -7.38 25.07
C GLY A 332 -2.46 -7.02 24.39
N PHE A 333 -2.43 -6.51 23.15
CA PHE A 333 -3.63 -6.31 22.35
C PHE A 333 -4.36 -7.64 22.19
N SER A 334 -5.69 -7.60 22.33
CA SER A 334 -6.49 -8.82 22.18
C SER A 334 -7.77 -8.56 21.40
N ILE A 335 -8.07 -9.47 20.50
CA ILE A 335 -9.25 -9.48 19.66
C ILE A 335 -9.85 -10.89 19.64
N SER A 336 -11.18 -10.94 19.58
CA SER A 336 -11.93 -12.19 19.52
C SER A 336 -12.97 -12.12 18.42
N ASP A 337 -13.34 -13.29 17.91
CA ASP A 337 -14.48 -13.48 17.01
C ASP A 337 -15.23 -14.77 17.35
N SER A 338 -16.45 -14.92 16.83
CA SER A 338 -17.27 -16.09 17.09
C SER A 338 -18.18 -16.44 15.91
N ALA A 339 -18.45 -17.73 15.74
CA ALA A 339 -19.40 -18.25 14.75
C ALA A 339 -20.21 -19.41 15.33
N LEU A 340 -21.41 -19.63 14.81
CA LEU A 340 -22.22 -20.81 15.14
C LEU A 340 -21.61 -22.06 14.49
N LEU A 341 -21.46 -23.15 15.23
CA LEU A 341 -21.15 -24.49 14.71
C LEU A 341 -22.41 -25.36 14.83
N SER A 342 -22.98 -25.73 13.68
CA SER A 342 -24.23 -26.47 13.62
C SER A 342 -24.06 -27.89 13.09
N PRO A 343 -24.52 -28.93 13.83
CA PRO A 343 -24.43 -30.30 13.37
C PRO A 343 -25.33 -30.57 12.16
N VAL A 344 -24.78 -31.09 11.05
CA VAL A 344 -25.60 -31.50 9.91
C VAL A 344 -26.49 -32.69 10.28
N ALA A 345 -27.76 -32.65 9.87
CA ALA A 345 -28.70 -33.76 10.03
C ALA A 345 -28.31 -34.90 9.09
N THR A 346 -28.24 -36.12 9.60
CA THR A 346 -28.02 -37.31 8.77
C THR A 346 -29.22 -37.49 7.84
N SER A 347 -29.04 -37.31 6.54
CA SER A 347 -30.07 -37.61 5.54
C SER A 347 -30.28 -39.12 5.47
N GLY A 348 -31.23 -39.63 6.26
CA GLY A 348 -31.71 -41.00 6.14
C GLY A 348 -32.36 -41.21 4.78
N GLY A 349 -31.71 -41.97 3.90
CA GLY A 349 -32.26 -42.40 2.62
C GLY A 349 -33.50 -43.28 2.82
N GLY A 350 -34.69 -42.68 2.64
CA GLY A 350 -35.95 -43.39 2.54
C GLY A 350 -36.27 -43.70 1.08
N GLY A 351 -36.00 -44.94 0.64
CA GLY A 351 -36.48 -45.46 -0.63
C GLY A 351 -37.99 -45.69 -0.59
N GLY A 352 -38.74 -44.92 -1.39
CA GLY A 352 -40.17 -45.11 -1.63
C GLY A 352 -40.43 -45.50 -3.09
N GLY A 353 -40.91 -46.72 -3.30
CA GLY A 353 -41.35 -47.21 -4.61
C GLY A 353 -42.84 -46.94 -4.91
N GLY A 354 -43.23 -47.21 -6.16
CA GLY A 354 -44.61 -47.22 -6.68
C GLY A 354 -44.81 -46.19 -7.80
N GLY A 355 -44.81 -46.57 -9.09
CA GLY A 355 -46.01 -46.99 -9.85
C GLY A 355 -46.75 -45.75 -10.40
N GLY A 356 -47.15 -45.55 -11.65
CA GLY A 356 -47.34 -46.33 -12.87
C GLY A 356 -48.38 -45.57 -13.74
N GLY A 357 -48.27 -45.63 -15.08
CA GLY A 357 -49.27 -45.12 -16.06
C GLY A 357 -49.11 -43.65 -16.47
N GLY A 358 -49.28 -43.18 -17.71
CA GLY A 358 -49.80 -43.75 -18.97
C GLY A 358 -50.62 -42.68 -19.72
N GLY A 359 -50.28 -42.39 -21.00
CA GLY A 359 -51.07 -41.62 -21.99
C GLY A 359 -51.07 -40.09 -21.83
N GLY A 360 -51.17 -39.21 -22.84
CA GLY A 360 -51.36 -39.31 -24.30
C GLY A 360 -52.04 -38.01 -24.81
N GLY A 361 -51.60 -37.45 -25.97
CA GLY A 361 -52.27 -36.43 -26.82
C GLY A 361 -52.51 -35.03 -26.20
N GLY A 362 -52.60 -33.89 -26.91
CA GLY A 362 -52.64 -33.51 -28.33
C GLY A 362 -53.55 -32.26 -28.51
N GLY A 363 -53.07 -31.19 -29.16
CA GLY A 363 -53.82 -30.03 -29.71
C GLY A 363 -54.44 -29.03 -28.71
N GLY A 364 -54.67 -27.73 -28.95
CA GLY A 364 -54.57 -26.83 -30.11
C GLY A 364 -55.66 -25.72 -30.02
N GLY A 365 -55.31 -24.42 -30.17
CA GLY A 365 -56.20 -23.24 -30.41
C GLY A 365 -57.04 -22.74 -29.20
N GLY A 366 -57.07 -21.47 -28.77
CA GLY A 366 -57.24 -20.15 -29.44
C GLY A 366 -58.71 -19.69 -29.25
N GLY A 367 -59.12 -18.50 -28.77
CA GLY A 367 -58.51 -17.28 -28.25
C GLY A 367 -59.61 -16.24 -27.84
N GLY A 368 -59.22 -15.12 -27.21
CA GLY A 368 -59.99 -13.85 -27.05
C GLY A 368 -60.83 -13.72 -25.75
N LYS A 369 -60.91 -12.59 -25.02
CA LYS A 369 -60.37 -11.21 -25.12
C LYS A 369 -60.45 -10.51 -23.73
N GLY A 370 -59.38 -9.81 -23.36
CA GLY A 370 -59.32 -8.56 -22.56
C GLY A 370 -59.47 -8.63 -21.03
N PRO A 371 -58.99 -7.64 -20.23
CA PRO A 371 -58.20 -6.44 -20.56
C PRO A 371 -56.80 -6.41 -19.90
N VAL A 372 -55.97 -5.49 -20.36
CA VAL A 372 -54.61 -5.21 -19.90
C VAL A 372 -54.63 -4.68 -18.46
N GLY A 373 -54.04 -5.44 -17.53
CA GLY A 373 -53.71 -5.03 -16.17
C GLY A 373 -52.18 -4.97 -15.99
N PRO A 374 -51.67 -4.14 -15.07
CA PRO A 374 -50.29 -3.65 -15.12
C PRO A 374 -49.26 -4.74 -14.87
N ARG A 375 -48.13 -4.66 -15.57
CA ARG A 375 -46.92 -5.43 -15.26
C ARG A 375 -46.47 -5.08 -13.84
N GLN A 376 -46.54 -6.04 -12.94
CA GLN A 376 -45.79 -6.00 -11.69
C GLN A 376 -44.29 -6.18 -12.00
N PRO A 377 -43.39 -5.43 -11.32
CA PRO A 377 -41.97 -5.48 -11.58
C PRO A 377 -41.37 -6.81 -11.14
N GLY A 378 -40.44 -7.34 -11.95
CA GLY A 378 -39.58 -8.44 -11.55
C GLY A 378 -38.85 -8.13 -10.26
N THR A 379 -38.79 -9.12 -9.39
CA THR A 379 -38.26 -9.09 -8.04
C THR A 379 -36.80 -8.65 -7.99
N ALA A 380 -36.50 -7.77 -7.03
CA ALA A 380 -35.26 -7.03 -6.87
C ALA A 380 -34.07 -7.83 -6.29
N ASN A 381 -33.96 -9.14 -6.57
CA ASN A 381 -33.00 -10.01 -5.85
C ASN A 381 -31.77 -10.49 -6.64
N GLN A 382 -31.37 -9.77 -7.69
CA GLN A 382 -30.05 -9.94 -8.35
C GLN A 382 -29.19 -8.66 -8.36
N ARG A 383 -29.53 -7.65 -7.53
CA ARG A 383 -28.78 -6.36 -7.46
C ARG A 383 -28.02 -6.13 -6.15
N GLN A 384 -27.82 -7.16 -5.34
CA GLN A 384 -27.20 -7.06 -3.99
C GLN A 384 -25.89 -7.88 -3.86
N GLY A 385 -25.07 -7.92 -4.92
CA GLY A 385 -23.76 -8.62 -4.90
C GLY A 385 -22.54 -7.73 -5.17
N TRP A 386 -22.72 -6.41 -5.28
CA TRP A 386 -21.64 -5.51 -5.72
C TRP A 386 -20.98 -4.74 -4.56
N LEU A 387 -21.65 -4.65 -3.39
CA LEU A 387 -20.98 -4.19 -2.18
C LEU A 387 -20.02 -5.25 -1.64
N SER A 388 -20.22 -6.54 -1.84
CA SER A 388 -19.35 -7.57 -1.22
C SER A 388 -17.89 -7.53 -1.70
N VAL A 389 -17.57 -6.87 -2.82
CA VAL A 389 -16.23 -6.86 -3.44
C VAL A 389 -15.39 -5.63 -3.03
N LEU A 390 -16.02 -4.57 -2.49
CA LEU A 390 -15.34 -3.32 -2.12
C LEU A 390 -15.07 -3.25 -0.61
N THR A 391 -13.96 -2.63 -0.21
CA THR A 391 -13.65 -2.36 1.20
C THR A 391 -14.73 -1.49 1.88
N ALA A 392 -14.82 -1.54 3.22
CA ALA A 392 -15.75 -0.71 3.98
C ALA A 392 -15.56 0.79 3.77
N ALA A 393 -14.31 1.24 3.55
CA ALA A 393 -13.96 2.62 3.24
C ALA A 393 -14.52 3.06 1.87
N ALA A 394 -14.30 2.26 0.83
CA ALA A 394 -14.83 2.53 -0.51
C ALA A 394 -16.36 2.53 -0.53
N LYS A 395 -17.00 1.66 0.26
CA LYS A 395 -18.46 1.64 0.45
C LYS A 395 -18.97 2.93 1.10
N LYS A 396 -18.26 3.42 2.13
CA LYS A 396 -18.59 4.65 2.85
C LYS A 396 -18.50 5.87 1.94
N GLU A 397 -17.41 6.02 1.18
CA GLU A 397 -17.21 7.14 0.24
C GLU A 397 -18.26 7.18 -0.89
N LEU A 398 -18.72 6.00 -1.31
CA LEU A 398 -19.78 5.84 -2.32
C LEU A 398 -21.19 6.09 -1.74
N GLN A 399 -21.43 5.76 -0.46
CA GLN A 399 -22.69 6.04 0.23
C GLN A 399 -22.85 7.53 0.58
N GLU A 400 -21.79 8.19 1.04
CA GLU A 400 -21.76 9.63 1.37
C GLU A 400 -21.99 10.52 0.14
N ALA A 401 -21.68 10.01 -1.07
CA ALA A 401 -21.89 10.70 -2.35
C ALA A 401 -23.37 10.93 -2.73
N LYS A 402 -24.32 10.25 -2.08
CA LYS A 402 -25.77 10.43 -2.35
C LYS A 402 -26.37 11.64 -1.62
N GLY A 403 -25.62 12.31 -0.73
CA GLY A 403 -26.24 13.20 0.27
C GLY A 403 -25.72 14.64 0.41
N VAL A 404 -24.57 15.06 -0.13
CA VAL A 404 -23.95 16.34 0.28
C VAL A 404 -23.26 17.11 -0.86
N PRO A 405 -23.41 18.45 -0.98
CA PRO A 405 -22.62 19.28 -1.91
C PRO A 405 -21.15 19.39 -1.51
N SER A 406 -20.28 19.62 -2.50
CA SER A 406 -18.81 19.65 -2.42
C SER A 406 -18.22 20.35 -1.18
N GLU A 407 -17.48 19.59 -0.37
CA GLU A 407 -16.60 20.11 0.68
C GLU A 407 -15.20 20.42 0.10
N ASN A 408 -14.55 21.44 0.68
CA ASN A 408 -13.46 22.26 0.15
C ASN A 408 -12.36 21.50 -0.60
N THR A 409 -12.07 21.99 -1.81
CA THR A 409 -11.16 21.40 -2.79
C THR A 409 -9.67 21.56 -2.43
N GLU A 410 -9.34 22.35 -1.40
CA GLU A 410 -7.95 22.71 -1.04
C GLU A 410 -7.27 21.69 -0.09
N ASP A 411 -8.00 21.10 0.86
CA ASP A 411 -7.42 20.06 1.75
C ASP A 411 -7.10 18.77 0.97
N ARG A 412 -7.95 18.43 -0.01
CA ARG A 412 -7.66 17.33 -0.95
C ARG A 412 -6.58 17.65 -1.97
N ARG A 413 -6.06 18.90 -2.05
CA ARG A 413 -4.90 19.27 -2.91
C ARG A 413 -3.58 19.04 -2.17
N GLN A 414 -3.53 19.29 -0.87
CA GLN A 414 -2.30 19.16 -0.09
C GLN A 414 -1.89 17.68 0.10
N ASP A 415 -2.83 16.79 0.44
CA ASP A 415 -2.58 15.34 0.55
C ASP A 415 -2.15 14.69 -0.78
N ARG A 416 -2.51 15.31 -1.92
CA ARG A 416 -2.44 14.71 -3.26
C ARG A 416 -1.19 15.07 -4.04
N LEU A 417 -0.54 16.20 -3.72
CA LEU A 417 0.77 16.57 -4.25
C LEU A 417 1.90 15.76 -3.58
N GLU A 418 1.62 15.15 -2.43
CA GLU A 418 2.57 14.35 -1.64
C GLU A 418 2.75 12.90 -2.13
N ASP A 419 1.83 12.36 -2.93
CA ASP A 419 1.87 10.96 -3.43
C ASP A 419 2.79 10.76 -4.65
N GLN A 420 3.26 11.85 -5.28
CA GLN A 420 4.09 11.79 -6.49
C GLN A 420 5.58 12.12 -6.29
N ALA A 421 6.00 12.50 -5.08
CA ALA A 421 7.39 12.86 -4.78
C ALA A 421 8.03 12.01 -3.66
N VAL A 422 7.43 10.85 -3.34
CA VAL A 422 8.03 9.82 -2.46
C VAL A 422 8.97 8.96 -3.30
N SER A 423 10.23 8.79 -2.87
CA SER A 423 11.08 7.70 -3.37
C SER A 423 10.32 6.40 -3.16
N GLY A 424 9.81 5.79 -4.24
CA GLY A 424 9.00 4.59 -4.19
C GLY A 424 9.70 3.42 -3.48
N PRO A 425 8.97 2.33 -3.17
CA PRO A 425 9.54 1.15 -2.50
C PRO A 425 10.81 0.68 -3.23
N ILE A 426 11.84 0.26 -2.47
CA ILE A 426 13.04 -0.35 -3.07
C ILE A 426 12.63 -1.72 -3.61
N LEU A 427 12.52 -1.82 -4.92
CA LEU A 427 12.06 -3.03 -5.59
C LEU A 427 13.20 -4.05 -5.71
N PRO A 428 12.88 -5.36 -5.65
CA PRO A 428 13.88 -6.39 -5.94
C PRO A 428 14.46 -6.12 -7.34
N ASN A 429 15.78 -6.17 -7.46
CA ASN A 429 16.44 -5.79 -8.70
C ASN A 429 17.71 -6.57 -8.96
N ARG A 430 18.05 -6.67 -10.24
CA ARG A 430 19.34 -7.17 -10.71
C ARG A 430 19.94 -6.11 -11.62
N ASN A 431 21.10 -5.58 -11.23
CA ASN A 431 21.79 -4.50 -11.94
C ASN A 431 20.93 -3.23 -12.12
N GLY A 432 20.11 -2.88 -11.14
CA GLY A 432 19.26 -1.68 -11.17
C GLY A 432 17.95 -1.82 -11.96
N ASN A 433 17.67 -3.01 -12.50
CA ASN A 433 16.43 -3.33 -13.22
C ASN A 433 15.54 -4.26 -12.40
N LEU A 434 14.22 -4.05 -12.46
CA LEU A 434 13.23 -4.78 -11.68
C LEU A 434 13.38 -6.29 -11.86
N GLN A 435 13.39 -7.01 -10.74
CA GLN A 435 13.36 -8.46 -10.68
C GLN A 435 12.10 -8.89 -9.92
N THR A 436 11.33 -9.82 -10.46
CA THR A 436 10.15 -10.37 -9.78
C THR A 436 9.92 -11.84 -10.17
N VAL A 437 9.04 -12.53 -9.46
CA VAL A 437 8.75 -13.95 -9.66
C VAL A 437 7.42 -14.11 -10.38
N VAL A 438 7.44 -14.71 -11.56
CA VAL A 438 6.25 -14.99 -12.37
C VAL A 438 6.07 -16.50 -12.51
N GLY A 439 5.02 -17.04 -11.91
CA GLY A 439 4.75 -18.49 -11.94
C GLY A 439 5.90 -19.33 -11.37
N GLY A 440 6.56 -18.84 -10.30
CA GLY A 440 7.70 -19.50 -9.65
C GLY A 440 9.05 -19.29 -10.34
N VAL A 441 9.12 -18.54 -11.44
CA VAL A 441 10.36 -18.24 -12.16
C VAL A 441 10.78 -16.79 -11.91
N ALA A 442 12.02 -16.58 -11.47
CA ALA A 442 12.59 -15.24 -11.35
C ALA A 442 12.89 -14.63 -12.73
N VAL A 443 12.29 -13.48 -13.02
CA VAL A 443 12.44 -12.74 -14.28
C VAL A 443 13.00 -11.35 -13.98
N VAL A 444 13.95 -10.90 -14.80
CA VAL A 444 14.52 -9.54 -14.74
C VAL A 444 14.00 -8.74 -15.92
N TYR A 445 13.37 -7.60 -15.64
CA TYR A 445 12.79 -6.70 -16.62
C TYR A 445 13.77 -5.60 -17.00
N LEU A 446 14.49 -5.78 -18.11
CA LEU A 446 15.61 -4.93 -18.53
C LEU A 446 15.20 -3.50 -18.90
N ASP A 447 13.91 -3.30 -19.18
CA ASP A 447 13.28 -2.04 -19.56
C ASP A 447 12.46 -1.42 -18.42
N VAL A 448 12.63 -1.90 -17.19
CA VAL A 448 12.01 -1.33 -15.98
C VAL A 448 13.10 -1.04 -14.94
N PRO A 449 13.84 0.07 -15.07
CA PRO A 449 14.76 0.51 -14.03
C PRO A 449 13.99 0.82 -12.74
N VAL A 450 14.49 0.35 -11.59
CA VAL A 450 13.74 0.46 -10.31
C VAL A 450 13.60 1.89 -9.77
N ARG A 451 14.32 2.85 -10.36
CA ARG A 451 14.21 4.28 -10.04
C ARG A 451 13.14 5.01 -10.85
N GLU A 452 12.55 4.35 -11.84
CA GLU A 452 11.47 4.94 -12.63
C GLU A 452 10.17 4.99 -11.84
N TRP A 453 9.42 6.08 -12.01
CA TRP A 453 8.17 6.34 -11.27
C TRP A 453 7.14 5.21 -11.38
N TYR A 454 7.20 4.44 -12.48
CA TYR A 454 6.27 3.36 -12.76
C TYR A 454 6.70 2.00 -12.21
N ALA A 455 7.97 1.83 -11.83
CA ALA A 455 8.51 0.53 -11.45
C ALA A 455 7.73 -0.13 -10.30
N PRO A 456 7.30 0.58 -9.23
CA PRO A 456 6.52 -0.04 -8.16
C PRO A 456 5.19 -0.59 -8.62
N PHE A 457 4.51 0.14 -9.50
CA PHE A 457 3.22 -0.28 -10.04
C PHE A 457 3.37 -1.48 -10.96
N VAL A 458 4.46 -1.52 -11.73
CA VAL A 458 4.81 -2.68 -12.57
C VAL A 458 5.07 -3.92 -11.71
N SER A 459 5.79 -3.78 -10.59
CA SER A 459 6.01 -4.89 -9.64
C SER A 459 4.67 -5.44 -9.13
N ALA A 460 3.80 -4.56 -8.62
CA ALA A 460 2.52 -4.94 -8.03
C ALA A 460 1.60 -5.69 -9.01
N VAL A 461 1.49 -5.24 -10.26
CA VAL A 461 0.65 -5.92 -11.26
C VAL A 461 1.24 -7.23 -11.74
N ILE A 462 2.56 -7.43 -11.66
CA ILE A 462 3.20 -8.70 -12.01
C ILE A 462 3.05 -9.70 -10.87
N GLU A 463 3.30 -9.28 -9.63
CA GLU A 463 3.21 -10.13 -8.44
C GLU A 463 1.79 -10.61 -8.17
N SER A 464 0.79 -9.79 -8.47
CA SER A 464 -0.63 -10.19 -8.43
C SER A 464 -1.05 -11.12 -9.57
N GLY A 465 -0.16 -11.41 -10.53
CA GLY A 465 -0.45 -12.26 -11.68
C GLY A 465 -1.29 -11.62 -12.79
N VAL A 466 -1.69 -10.35 -12.64
CA VAL A 466 -2.49 -9.59 -13.63
C VAL A 466 -1.68 -9.28 -14.91
N ALA A 467 -0.36 -9.17 -14.76
CA ALA A 467 0.58 -8.99 -15.87
C ALA A 467 1.76 -9.96 -15.74
N SER A 468 2.46 -10.17 -16.86
CA SER A 468 3.64 -11.06 -16.89
C SER A 468 4.78 -10.56 -17.79
N GLY A 469 4.57 -9.45 -18.49
CA GLY A 469 5.48 -8.96 -19.54
C GLY A 469 5.43 -9.78 -20.83
N TYR A 470 6.42 -9.58 -21.70
CA TYR A 470 6.46 -10.21 -23.02
C TYR A 470 7.13 -11.58 -22.99
N LYS A 471 6.58 -12.50 -23.78
CA LYS A 471 7.11 -13.84 -24.01
C LYS A 471 7.44 -14.04 -25.49
N ASP A 472 8.40 -14.90 -25.78
CA ASP A 472 8.65 -15.36 -27.13
C ASP A 472 7.56 -16.36 -27.60
N ALA A 473 7.64 -16.79 -28.86
CA ALA A 473 6.70 -17.76 -29.43
C ALA A 473 6.77 -19.15 -28.78
N ALA A 474 7.84 -19.45 -28.02
CA ALA A 474 8.00 -20.68 -27.26
C ALA A 474 7.49 -20.54 -25.80
N GLY A 475 7.01 -19.36 -25.41
CA GLY A 475 6.48 -19.07 -24.08
C GLY A 475 7.54 -18.64 -23.05
N ASN A 476 8.80 -18.46 -23.44
CA ASN A 476 9.86 -18.00 -22.55
C ASN A 476 9.76 -16.48 -22.34
N PHE A 477 10.06 -16.02 -21.14
CA PHE A 477 10.08 -14.59 -20.83
C PHE A 477 11.21 -13.87 -21.56
N LEU A 478 10.87 -12.76 -22.22
CA LEU A 478 11.86 -11.88 -22.87
C LEU A 478 12.55 -10.94 -21.88
N GLY A 479 12.03 -10.81 -20.65
CA GLY A 479 12.52 -9.83 -19.69
C GLY A 479 12.19 -8.38 -20.09
N GLU A 480 11.07 -8.18 -20.79
CA GLU A 480 10.58 -6.86 -21.22
C GLU A 480 9.15 -6.64 -20.74
N PHE A 481 8.86 -5.46 -20.20
CA PHE A 481 7.51 -5.01 -19.84
C PHE A 481 6.93 -4.00 -20.85
N ARG A 482 7.79 -3.26 -21.53
CA ARG A 482 7.56 -2.17 -22.49
C ARG A 482 6.69 -1.03 -21.93
N PRO A 483 7.13 -0.35 -20.86
CA PRO A 483 6.33 0.65 -20.14
C PRO A 483 5.78 1.79 -21.03
N GLY A 484 6.53 2.19 -22.05
CA GLY A 484 6.11 3.24 -23.00
C GLY A 484 5.17 2.77 -24.12
N SER A 485 4.91 1.47 -24.27
CA SER A 485 3.99 0.97 -25.30
C SER A 485 2.55 1.21 -24.91
N ASN A 486 1.69 1.52 -25.88
CA ASN A 486 0.25 1.66 -25.64
C ASN A 486 -0.39 0.31 -25.32
N VAL A 487 -1.33 0.31 -24.38
CA VAL A 487 -2.16 -0.86 -24.07
C VAL A 487 -3.30 -0.96 -25.08
N THR A 488 -3.56 -2.16 -25.59
CA THR A 488 -4.69 -2.45 -26.48
C THR A 488 -5.97 -2.76 -25.71
N TYR A 489 -7.13 -2.67 -26.36
CA TYR A 489 -8.42 -3.03 -25.73
C TYR A 489 -8.45 -4.48 -25.21
N ALA A 490 -7.82 -5.42 -25.94
CA ALA A 490 -7.70 -6.81 -25.51
C ALA A 490 -6.83 -6.97 -24.27
N GLU A 491 -5.72 -6.24 -24.18
CA GLU A 491 -4.80 -6.32 -23.03
C GLU A 491 -5.43 -5.74 -21.76
N ILE A 492 -6.08 -4.58 -21.83
CA ILE A 492 -6.75 -4.02 -20.64
C ILE A 492 -7.92 -4.91 -20.21
N LEU A 493 -8.67 -5.47 -21.16
CA LEU A 493 -9.77 -6.37 -20.84
C LEU A 493 -9.27 -7.60 -20.08
N LYS A 494 -8.16 -8.20 -20.55
CA LYS A 494 -7.49 -9.29 -19.84
C LYS A 494 -7.13 -8.89 -18.41
N MET A 495 -6.40 -7.79 -18.26
CA MET A 495 -5.93 -7.33 -16.94
C MET A 495 -7.10 -7.06 -15.99
N ALA A 496 -8.15 -6.40 -16.46
CA ALA A 496 -9.33 -6.09 -15.66
C ALA A 496 -10.12 -7.34 -15.24
N MET A 497 -10.28 -8.31 -16.15
CA MET A 497 -10.99 -9.55 -15.86
C MET A 497 -10.24 -10.45 -14.87
N GLU A 498 -8.92 -10.55 -15.00
CA GLU A 498 -8.06 -11.30 -14.07
C GLU A 498 -8.05 -10.66 -12.69
N ALA A 499 -7.89 -9.33 -12.61
CA ALA A 499 -7.98 -8.60 -11.35
C ALA A 499 -9.35 -8.78 -10.65
N ALA A 500 -10.42 -8.87 -11.44
CA ALA A 500 -11.78 -9.12 -10.95
C ALA A 500 -12.06 -10.61 -10.62
N GLY A 501 -11.07 -11.51 -10.78
CA GLY A 501 -11.21 -12.94 -10.48
C GLY A 501 -12.14 -13.71 -11.43
N ASN A 502 -12.33 -13.23 -12.67
CA ASN A 502 -13.18 -13.92 -13.65
C ASN A 502 -12.49 -15.18 -14.17
N ASP A 503 -13.19 -16.32 -14.14
CA ASP A 503 -12.75 -17.52 -14.84
C ASP A 503 -13.07 -17.40 -16.35
N VAL A 504 -12.01 -17.22 -17.13
CA VAL A 504 -12.06 -17.08 -18.60
C VAL A 504 -11.49 -18.30 -19.32
N THR A 505 -11.13 -19.36 -18.60
CA THR A 505 -10.41 -20.52 -19.17
C THR A 505 -11.26 -21.36 -20.12
N ASN A 506 -12.59 -21.36 -19.95
CA ASN A 506 -13.52 -22.18 -20.72
C ASN A 506 -14.86 -21.48 -20.98
N VAL A 507 -14.82 -20.34 -21.69
CA VAL A 507 -16.03 -19.60 -22.07
C VAL A 507 -16.65 -20.20 -23.35
N PRO A 508 -17.91 -20.69 -23.33
CA PRO A 508 -18.50 -21.33 -24.51
C PRO A 508 -18.85 -20.36 -25.64
N GLY A 509 -18.57 -20.78 -26.88
CA GLY A 509 -18.94 -20.06 -28.11
C GLY A 509 -17.87 -19.10 -28.62
N MET A 510 -18.11 -18.48 -29.78
CA MET A 510 -17.19 -17.49 -30.37
C MET A 510 -17.69 -16.06 -30.10
N PRO A 511 -16.78 -15.09 -29.93
CA PRO A 511 -17.15 -13.68 -29.81
C PRO A 511 -17.81 -13.16 -31.10
N LYS A 512 -18.75 -12.24 -30.92
CA LYS A 512 -19.39 -11.46 -31.99
C LYS A 512 -18.39 -10.51 -32.61
N ASN A 513 -17.49 -9.92 -31.82
CA ASN A 513 -16.37 -9.13 -32.31
C ASN A 513 -15.42 -10.02 -33.11
N THR A 514 -15.35 -9.76 -34.41
CA THR A 514 -14.62 -10.61 -35.36
C THR A 514 -13.10 -10.48 -35.23
N SER A 515 -12.59 -9.35 -34.72
CA SER A 515 -11.14 -9.12 -34.58
C SER A 515 -10.50 -10.03 -33.54
N ALA A 516 -11.25 -10.45 -32.51
CA ALA A 516 -10.75 -11.35 -31.46
C ALA A 516 -10.74 -12.84 -31.86
N ARG A 517 -11.50 -13.21 -32.89
CA ARG A 517 -11.76 -14.62 -33.23
C ARG A 517 -10.48 -15.38 -33.52
N ARG A 518 -10.34 -16.55 -32.89
CA ARG A 518 -9.18 -17.45 -33.04
C ARG A 518 -7.84 -16.81 -32.64
N GLY A 519 -7.88 -15.69 -31.92
CA GLY A 519 -6.72 -15.07 -31.29
C GLY A 519 -6.66 -15.38 -29.79
N TRP A 520 -5.59 -14.94 -29.12
CA TRP A 520 -5.43 -15.16 -27.69
C TRP A 520 -6.51 -14.47 -26.84
N ALA A 521 -7.14 -13.41 -27.36
CA ALA A 521 -8.17 -12.65 -26.68
C ALA A 521 -9.59 -13.22 -26.86
N ASP A 522 -9.77 -14.32 -27.60
CA ASP A 522 -11.07 -14.88 -27.99
C ASP A 522 -12.00 -15.11 -26.79
N GLN A 523 -11.50 -15.80 -25.75
CA GLN A 523 -12.27 -16.12 -24.55
C GLN A 523 -12.56 -14.89 -23.69
N TYR A 524 -11.60 -13.97 -23.55
CA TYR A 524 -11.78 -12.72 -22.81
C TYR A 524 -12.86 -11.84 -23.47
N VAL A 525 -12.82 -11.70 -24.80
CA VAL A 525 -13.78 -10.90 -25.55
C VAL A 525 -15.16 -11.54 -25.52
N LYS A 526 -15.24 -12.88 -25.60
CA LYS A 526 -16.51 -13.58 -25.44
C LYS A 526 -17.10 -13.40 -24.04
N ALA A 527 -16.29 -13.51 -22.99
CA ALA A 527 -16.72 -13.22 -21.62
C ALA A 527 -17.22 -11.78 -21.50
N ALA A 528 -16.49 -10.81 -22.07
CA ALA A 528 -16.88 -9.40 -22.04
C ALA A 528 -18.24 -9.14 -22.68
N GLU A 529 -18.51 -9.79 -23.81
CA GLU A 529 -19.81 -9.71 -24.50
C GLU A 529 -20.94 -10.31 -23.66
N ASP A 530 -20.72 -11.47 -23.02
CA ASP A 530 -21.71 -12.09 -22.13
C ASP A 530 -22.00 -11.24 -20.89
N GLN A 531 -20.98 -10.53 -20.43
CA GLN A 531 -21.03 -9.62 -19.29
C GLN A 531 -21.54 -8.21 -19.66
N ASN A 532 -21.78 -7.93 -20.94
CA ASN A 532 -22.18 -6.63 -21.47
C ASN A 532 -21.19 -5.49 -21.14
N ILE A 533 -19.88 -5.75 -21.17
CA ILE A 533 -18.86 -4.69 -21.09
C ILE A 533 -18.99 -3.80 -22.33
N SER A 534 -19.37 -2.54 -22.12
CA SER A 534 -19.89 -1.63 -23.14
C SER A 534 -18.84 -1.20 -24.16
N VAL A 535 -17.57 -1.21 -23.78
CA VAL A 535 -16.45 -0.83 -24.65
C VAL A 535 -16.25 -1.84 -25.79
N ILE A 536 -16.61 -3.11 -25.58
CA ILE A 536 -16.36 -4.21 -26.52
C ILE A 536 -17.49 -4.29 -27.57
N GLY A 537 -17.43 -3.40 -28.56
CA GLY A 537 -18.35 -3.38 -29.70
C GLY A 537 -17.97 -4.35 -30.82
N THR A 538 -18.92 -4.76 -31.67
CA THR A 538 -18.68 -5.71 -32.78
C THR A 538 -17.74 -5.19 -33.87
N GLN A 539 -17.64 -3.86 -34.02
CA GLN A 539 -16.79 -3.17 -35.00
C GLN A 539 -15.43 -2.75 -34.44
N LEU A 540 -15.21 -2.88 -33.13
CA LEU A 540 -13.96 -2.50 -32.50
C LEU A 540 -12.85 -3.48 -32.91
N ASN A 541 -11.69 -2.96 -33.32
CA ASN A 541 -10.49 -3.79 -33.40
C ASN A 541 -9.89 -3.91 -31.98
N VAL A 542 -10.00 -5.07 -31.34
CA VAL A 542 -9.55 -5.23 -29.95
C VAL A 542 -8.03 -5.11 -29.80
N TYR A 543 -7.27 -5.19 -30.89
CA TYR A 543 -5.82 -5.01 -30.89
C TYR A 543 -5.38 -3.57 -31.20
N SER A 544 -6.30 -2.62 -31.39
CA SER A 544 -5.92 -1.21 -31.46
C SER A 544 -5.65 -0.63 -30.06
N PRO A 545 -4.81 0.43 -29.93
CA PRO A 545 -4.60 1.13 -28.66
C PRO A 545 -5.91 1.58 -28.00
N ALA A 546 -6.07 1.32 -26.71
CA ALA A 546 -7.19 1.76 -25.90
C ALA A 546 -7.01 3.21 -25.45
N THR A 547 -8.10 3.97 -25.44
CA THR A 547 -8.08 5.34 -24.91
C THR A 547 -8.15 5.35 -23.39
N ARG A 548 -7.66 6.43 -22.75
CA ARG A 548 -7.71 6.61 -21.29
C ARG A 548 -9.11 6.41 -20.71
N GLY A 549 -10.14 7.00 -21.34
CA GLY A 549 -11.53 6.82 -20.91
C GLY A 549 -12.04 5.39 -21.07
N ALA A 550 -11.66 4.72 -22.16
CA ALA A 550 -12.07 3.33 -22.40
C ALA A 550 -11.43 2.34 -21.42
N VAL A 551 -10.18 2.59 -21.00
CA VAL A 551 -9.52 1.79 -19.95
C VAL A 551 -10.33 1.83 -18.66
N LEU A 552 -10.72 3.03 -18.20
CA LEU A 552 -11.49 3.17 -16.96
C LEU A 552 -12.89 2.56 -17.07
N GLN A 553 -13.59 2.76 -18.19
CA GLN A 553 -14.88 2.12 -18.44
C GLN A 553 -14.75 0.58 -18.36
N THR A 554 -13.75 0.01 -19.04
CA THR A 554 -13.51 -1.45 -19.06
C THR A 554 -13.23 -1.98 -17.66
N VAL A 555 -12.36 -1.31 -16.91
CA VAL A 555 -11.97 -1.72 -15.55
C VAL A 555 -13.17 -1.71 -14.61
N LEU A 556 -13.93 -0.60 -14.56
CA LEU A 556 -15.09 -0.48 -13.67
C LEU A 556 -16.17 -1.51 -13.99
N GLU A 557 -16.45 -1.74 -15.28
CA GLU A 557 -17.46 -2.71 -15.70
C GLU A 557 -17.04 -4.16 -15.43
N ALA A 558 -15.77 -4.50 -15.65
CA ALA A 558 -15.23 -5.83 -15.33
C ALA A 558 -15.31 -6.13 -13.82
N LEU A 559 -15.04 -5.11 -12.99
CA LEU A 559 -15.15 -5.18 -11.53
C LEU A 559 -16.58 -5.06 -11.00
N ARG A 560 -17.57 -4.83 -11.87
CA ARG A 560 -18.98 -4.58 -11.50
C ARG A 560 -19.17 -3.38 -10.57
N ILE A 561 -18.30 -2.39 -10.67
CA ILE A 561 -18.44 -1.12 -9.97
C ILE A 561 -19.49 -0.27 -10.72
N PRO A 562 -20.57 0.19 -10.06
CA PRO A 562 -21.59 0.98 -10.72
C PRO A 562 -21.08 2.33 -11.22
N ILE A 563 -21.36 2.61 -12.49
CA ILE A 563 -21.07 3.88 -13.12
C ILE A 563 -22.35 4.73 -13.05
N GLY A 564 -22.42 5.63 -12.06
CA GLY A 564 -23.56 6.54 -11.86
C GLY A 564 -23.53 7.76 -12.80
N ASP A 565 -24.50 8.66 -12.67
CA ASP A 565 -24.63 9.87 -13.50
C ASP A 565 -23.71 11.03 -13.07
N MET A 566 -22.55 10.72 -12.48
CA MET A 566 -21.59 11.72 -12.01
C MET A 566 -20.79 12.29 -13.19
N VAL A 567 -20.64 13.61 -13.25
CA VAL A 567 -19.83 14.30 -14.27
C VAL A 567 -18.47 14.67 -13.67
N PRO A 568 -17.35 14.45 -14.37
CA PRO A 568 -16.01 14.72 -13.83
C PRO A 568 -15.66 16.20 -13.84
N GLU A 569 -14.74 16.62 -12.96
CA GLU A 569 -14.29 18.02 -12.80
C GLU A 569 -13.22 18.48 -13.82
N TYR A 570 -12.95 17.69 -14.86
CA TYR A 570 -11.91 18.01 -15.86
C TYR A 570 -12.42 18.94 -16.97
N LEU A 571 -11.64 19.96 -17.30
CA LEU A 571 -11.93 20.99 -18.30
C LEU A 571 -12.16 20.41 -19.70
N ASP A 572 -11.47 19.33 -20.04
CA ASP A 572 -11.51 18.68 -21.35
C ASP A 572 -12.45 17.45 -21.41
N VAL A 573 -13.14 17.12 -20.31
CA VAL A 573 -14.11 16.02 -20.27
C VAL A 573 -15.52 16.59 -20.16
N ARG A 574 -16.19 16.74 -21.31
CA ARG A 574 -17.61 17.16 -21.35
C ARG A 574 -18.51 16.03 -20.81
N GLY A 575 -19.58 16.38 -20.12
CA GLY A 575 -20.57 15.39 -19.62
C GLY A 575 -21.23 14.53 -20.73
N SER A 576 -21.22 14.98 -21.99
CA SER A 576 -21.67 14.21 -23.14
C SER A 576 -20.63 13.22 -23.69
N HIS A 577 -19.42 13.20 -23.15
CA HIS A 577 -18.38 12.27 -23.56
C HIS A 577 -18.78 10.83 -23.17
N PRO A 578 -18.63 9.82 -24.05
CA PRO A 578 -19.12 8.46 -23.80
C PRO A 578 -18.57 7.82 -22.51
N TYR A 579 -17.38 8.23 -22.08
CA TYR A 579 -16.72 7.75 -20.85
C TYR A 579 -16.72 8.76 -19.70
N ALA A 580 -17.47 9.87 -19.79
CA ALA A 580 -17.45 10.94 -18.77
C ALA A 580 -17.75 10.37 -17.37
N HIS A 581 -18.78 9.54 -17.26
CA HIS A 581 -19.21 8.98 -15.98
C HIS A 581 -18.20 7.99 -15.38
N ALA A 582 -17.59 7.14 -16.21
CA ALA A 582 -16.53 6.25 -15.73
C ALA A 582 -15.30 7.03 -15.25
N ILE A 583 -14.92 8.09 -15.95
CA ILE A 583 -13.83 8.98 -15.53
C ILE A 583 -14.16 9.60 -14.17
N ALA A 584 -15.39 10.08 -13.97
CA ALA A 584 -15.80 10.67 -12.71
C ALA A 584 -15.72 9.67 -11.54
N VAL A 585 -16.26 8.46 -11.73
CA VAL A 585 -16.23 7.41 -10.70
C VAL A 585 -14.80 6.99 -10.39
N ALA A 586 -13.98 6.74 -11.41
CA ALA A 586 -12.57 6.37 -11.22
C ALA A 586 -11.75 7.47 -10.53
N THR A 587 -12.07 8.74 -10.78
CA THR A 587 -11.44 9.88 -10.09
C THR A 587 -11.83 9.91 -8.61
N ARG A 588 -13.08 9.58 -8.30
CA ARG A 588 -13.57 9.56 -6.92
C ARG A 588 -13.01 8.39 -6.11
N LEU A 589 -12.81 7.24 -6.76
CA LEU A 589 -12.17 6.06 -6.17
C LEU A 589 -10.63 6.16 -6.13
N ASP A 590 -10.08 7.35 -6.39
CA ASP A 590 -8.65 7.64 -6.45
C ASP A 590 -7.84 6.74 -7.41
N LEU A 591 -8.50 6.17 -8.43
CA LEU A 591 -7.82 5.38 -9.45
C LEU A 591 -7.02 6.26 -10.43
N VAL A 592 -7.47 7.51 -10.62
CA VAL A 592 -6.87 8.51 -11.53
C VAL A 592 -7.06 9.94 -11.02
N HIS A 593 -6.17 10.86 -11.42
CA HIS A 593 -6.27 12.28 -11.00
C HIS A 593 -6.20 13.32 -12.14
N GLY A 594 -6.01 12.90 -13.39
CA GLY A 594 -5.81 13.80 -14.53
C GLY A 594 -4.34 14.19 -14.72
N ASP A 595 -4.08 15.12 -15.65
CA ASP A 595 -2.73 15.54 -16.03
C ASP A 595 -2.14 16.48 -14.97
N THR A 596 -0.84 16.30 -14.73
CA THR A 596 -0.03 17.20 -13.93
C THR A 596 0.97 17.98 -14.77
N ASP A 597 1.42 19.13 -14.28
CA ASP A 597 2.59 19.83 -14.80
C ASP A 597 3.89 19.16 -14.31
N GLY A 598 5.04 19.70 -14.74
CA GLY A 598 6.36 19.17 -14.33
C GLY A 598 6.69 19.35 -12.84
N GLN A 599 5.80 19.98 -12.08
CA GLN A 599 5.89 20.24 -10.65
C GLN A 599 4.83 19.44 -9.87
N GLY A 600 4.04 18.59 -10.56
CA GLY A 600 3.02 17.75 -9.95
C GLY A 600 1.65 18.42 -9.81
N ASN A 601 1.47 19.69 -10.21
CA ASN A 601 0.18 20.37 -10.04
C ASN A 601 -0.83 19.91 -11.08
N LEU A 602 -2.07 19.66 -10.64
CA LEU A 602 -3.17 19.30 -11.53
C LEU A 602 -3.47 20.42 -12.53
N LYS A 603 -3.40 20.08 -13.82
CA LYS A 603 -3.75 20.98 -14.94
C LYS A 603 -5.25 21.09 -15.18
N GLY A 604 -6.03 20.22 -14.55
CA GLY A 604 -7.47 20.11 -14.76
C GLY A 604 -7.86 19.47 -16.09
N THR A 605 -6.94 18.81 -16.80
CA THR A 605 -7.20 18.05 -18.03
C THR A 605 -7.02 16.55 -17.81
N PHE A 606 -7.67 15.69 -18.61
CA PHE A 606 -7.61 14.23 -18.49
C PHE A 606 -7.24 13.50 -19.79
N ARG A 607 -7.50 14.11 -20.94
CA ARG A 607 -7.27 13.60 -22.30
C ARG A 607 -8.00 12.28 -22.60
N PRO A 608 -9.35 12.25 -22.50
CA PRO A 608 -10.11 11.00 -22.49
C PRO A 608 -10.02 10.14 -23.76
N ASN A 609 -9.59 10.74 -24.88
CA ASN A 609 -9.45 10.09 -26.19
C ASN A 609 -8.00 9.72 -26.54
N ASP A 610 -7.03 10.14 -25.73
CA ASP A 610 -5.63 9.80 -25.98
C ASP A 610 -5.38 8.31 -25.64
N PRO A 611 -4.52 7.62 -26.39
CA PRO A 611 -4.00 6.32 -25.96
C PRO A 611 -3.28 6.41 -24.62
N ILE A 612 -3.30 5.32 -23.86
CA ILE A 612 -2.61 5.20 -22.59
C ILE A 612 -1.51 4.14 -22.66
N ASN A 613 -0.36 4.44 -22.07
CA ASN A 613 0.78 3.52 -22.06
C ASN A 613 0.68 2.48 -20.94
N ARG A 614 1.54 1.46 -21.02
CA ARG A 614 1.58 0.33 -20.08
C ARG A 614 2.01 0.75 -18.67
N ALA A 615 2.88 1.74 -18.52
CA ALA A 615 3.28 2.29 -17.22
C ALA A 615 2.12 2.98 -16.49
N GLU A 616 1.40 3.87 -17.18
CA GLU A 616 0.22 4.53 -16.64
C GLU A 616 -0.90 3.53 -16.33
N THR A 617 -1.08 2.53 -17.19
CA THR A 617 -2.06 1.46 -16.97
C THR A 617 -1.70 0.59 -15.77
N ALA A 618 -0.42 0.28 -15.58
CA ALA A 618 0.06 -0.47 -14.40
C ALA A 618 -0.26 0.29 -13.11
N LYS A 619 -0.10 1.62 -13.08
CA LYS A 619 -0.49 2.46 -11.95
C LYS A 619 -1.98 2.39 -11.64
N ILE A 620 -2.83 2.44 -12.67
CA ILE A 620 -4.29 2.31 -12.49
C ILE A 620 -4.62 0.92 -11.91
N MET A 621 -4.07 -0.14 -12.51
CA MET A 621 -4.34 -1.51 -12.09
C MET A 621 -3.78 -1.84 -10.70
N SER A 622 -2.63 -1.28 -10.31
CA SER A 622 -2.12 -1.46 -8.94
C SER A 622 -3.05 -0.83 -7.90
N ARG A 623 -3.66 0.32 -8.19
CA ARG A 623 -4.66 0.95 -7.32
C ARG A 623 -5.97 0.18 -7.28
N VAL A 624 -6.36 -0.42 -8.41
CA VAL A 624 -7.48 -1.37 -8.44
C VAL A 624 -7.20 -2.55 -7.50
N LEU A 625 -5.99 -3.12 -7.53
CA LEU A 625 -5.63 -4.24 -6.65
C LEU A 625 -5.64 -3.82 -5.17
N GLN A 626 -5.18 -2.62 -4.85
CA GLN A 626 -5.30 -2.05 -3.50
C GLN A 626 -6.77 -1.88 -3.09
N LEU A 627 -7.64 -1.44 -4.00
CA LEU A 627 -9.08 -1.28 -3.75
C LEU A 627 -9.79 -2.63 -3.49
N LEU A 628 -9.29 -3.71 -4.08
CA LEU A 628 -9.82 -5.07 -3.93
C LEU A 628 -9.21 -5.83 -2.75
N SER A 629 -8.11 -5.32 -2.19
CA SER A 629 -7.49 -5.90 -1.00
C SER A 629 -8.34 -5.52 0.23
N PRO A 630 -8.83 -6.51 1.02
CA PRO A 630 -9.77 -6.28 2.13
C PRO A 630 -9.32 -5.27 3.18
#